data_AF-A0A1V4SSD0-F1
#
_entry.id   AF-A0A1V4SSD0-F1
#
_cell.length_a   1.000
_cell.length_b   1.000
_cell.length_c   1.000
_cell.angle_alpha   90.00
_cell.angle_beta   90.00
_cell.angle_gamma   90.00
#
_symmetry.space_group_name_H-M   'P 1'
#
loop_
_entity.id
_entity.type
_entity.pdbx_description
1 polymer ?
#
loop_
_entity_poly.entity_id
_entity_poly.type
_entity_poly.pdbx_seq_one_letter_code
_entity_poly.pdbx_strand_id
1 'polypeptide(L)'
;MNKSETLGIMAALEIAYPRFYANKTKDEKDAAINLWSKLFKSDDAKIVTEAVNAMICTLEFPPTIADIKKKIALLTQPKTSTELEAWNKVWKAIQDANYRAQEYFDSFPPQIQQLVGSPGQLREWALMDSKVINSVIQSNFMRSYKSKIEQDKEYSMLPESAKKLIADLSQKMLMDGGQDAKA
;
A
#
# COMPACT_ATOMS: atom_id res chain seq x y z
N MET A 1 8.23 -6.14 -15.69
CA MET A 1 8.96 -7.24 -16.35
C MET A 1 8.36 -7.58 -17.72
N ASN A 2 9.15 -8.15 -18.62
CA ASN A 2 8.77 -8.57 -19.98
C ASN A 2 8.47 -10.08 -20.06
N LYS A 3 8.01 -10.57 -21.22
CA LYS A 3 7.60 -11.97 -21.41
C LYS A 3 8.74 -12.99 -21.20
N SER A 4 9.97 -12.65 -21.57
CA SER A 4 11.14 -13.51 -21.39
C SER A 4 11.48 -13.65 -19.90
N GLU A 5 11.41 -12.57 -19.15
CA GLU A 5 11.62 -12.57 -17.69
C GLU A 5 10.53 -13.39 -16.98
N THR A 6 9.27 -13.21 -17.40
CA THR A 6 8.15 -14.02 -16.90
C THR A 6 8.35 -15.50 -17.14
N LEU A 7 8.86 -15.89 -18.32
CA LEU A 7 9.13 -17.29 -18.65
C LEU A 7 10.14 -17.90 -17.68
N GLY A 8 11.20 -17.17 -17.34
CA GLY A 8 12.20 -17.62 -16.36
C GLY A 8 11.60 -17.86 -14.98
N ILE A 9 10.78 -16.92 -14.48
CA ILE A 9 10.10 -17.05 -13.18
C ILE A 9 9.14 -18.24 -13.17
N MET A 10 8.35 -18.42 -14.24
CA MET A 10 7.42 -19.54 -14.35
C MET A 10 8.16 -20.88 -14.40
N ALA A 11 9.27 -20.97 -15.13
CA ALA A 11 10.10 -22.16 -15.16
C ALA A 11 10.65 -22.51 -13.76
N ALA A 12 11.07 -21.50 -12.99
CA ALA A 12 11.51 -21.72 -11.61
C ALA A 12 10.39 -22.29 -10.73
N LEU A 13 9.16 -21.79 -10.87
CA LEU A 13 7.99 -22.31 -10.15
C LEU A 13 7.61 -23.74 -10.57
N GLU A 14 7.69 -24.05 -11.87
CA GLU A 14 7.46 -25.42 -12.36
C GLU A 14 8.47 -26.42 -11.76
N ILE A 15 9.74 -26.01 -11.67
CA ILE A 15 10.81 -26.84 -11.09
C ILE A 15 10.63 -26.98 -9.57
N ALA A 16 10.27 -25.90 -8.87
CA ALA A 16 10.08 -25.90 -7.43
C ALA A 16 8.84 -26.71 -7.00
N TYR A 17 7.80 -26.73 -7.83
CA TYR A 17 6.49 -27.34 -7.51
C TYR A 17 5.99 -28.30 -8.60
N PRO A 18 6.76 -29.34 -8.98
CA PRO A 18 6.52 -30.11 -10.21
C PRO A 18 5.13 -30.76 -10.27
N ARG A 19 4.59 -31.19 -9.11
CA ARG A 19 3.27 -31.83 -9.03
C ARG A 19 2.12 -30.91 -9.46
N PHE A 20 2.24 -29.60 -9.24
CA PHE A 20 1.18 -28.63 -9.53
C PHE A 20 1.12 -28.23 -11.01
N TYR A 21 2.20 -28.50 -11.76
CA TYR A 21 2.34 -28.09 -13.16
C TYR A 21 2.44 -29.28 -14.15
N ALA A 22 2.51 -30.52 -13.66
CA ALA A 22 2.75 -31.73 -14.47
C ALA A 22 1.78 -31.94 -15.64
N ASN A 23 0.51 -31.56 -15.48
CA ASN A 23 -0.55 -31.82 -16.46
C ASN A 23 -1.02 -30.57 -17.20
N LYS A 24 -0.22 -29.49 -17.18
CA LYS A 24 -0.58 -28.24 -17.87
C LYS A 24 -0.28 -28.33 -19.36
N THR A 25 -1.30 -28.07 -20.17
CA THR A 25 -1.18 -27.95 -21.63
C THR A 25 -0.32 -26.75 -22.01
N LYS A 26 0.20 -26.74 -23.24
CA LYS A 26 0.96 -25.61 -23.77
C LYS A 26 0.15 -24.30 -23.73
N ASP A 27 -1.12 -24.37 -24.12
CA ASP A 27 -2.01 -23.21 -24.15
C ASP A 27 -2.28 -22.65 -22.75
N GLU A 28 -2.44 -23.50 -21.74
CA GLU A 28 -2.57 -23.05 -20.34
C GLU A 28 -1.29 -22.37 -19.83
N LYS A 29 -0.11 -22.89 -20.19
CA LYS A 29 1.17 -22.28 -19.82
C LYS A 29 1.33 -20.91 -20.50
N ASP A 30 1.03 -20.82 -21.79
CA ASP A 30 1.08 -19.57 -22.54
C ASP A 30 0.10 -18.53 -21.98
N ALA A 31 -1.12 -18.95 -21.61
CA ALA A 31 -2.10 -18.10 -20.95
C ALA A 31 -1.60 -17.58 -19.59
N ALA A 32 -0.98 -18.46 -18.78
CA ALA A 32 -0.39 -18.08 -17.49
C ALA A 32 0.76 -17.07 -17.66
N ILE A 33 1.66 -17.29 -18.62
CA ILE A 33 2.76 -16.37 -18.93
C ILE A 33 2.21 -15.00 -19.37
N ASN A 34 1.19 -14.97 -20.22
CA ASN A 34 0.59 -13.71 -20.67
C ASN A 34 -0.08 -12.97 -19.50
N LEU A 35 -0.79 -13.68 -18.61
CA LEU A 35 -1.40 -13.11 -17.41
C LEU A 35 -0.34 -12.49 -16.49
N TRP A 36 0.71 -13.22 -16.17
CA TRP A 36 1.77 -12.75 -15.29
C TRP A 36 2.54 -11.58 -15.89
N SER A 37 2.87 -11.66 -17.18
CA SER A 37 3.54 -10.55 -17.89
C SER A 37 2.69 -9.28 -17.86
N LYS A 38 1.36 -9.40 -17.91
CA LYS A 38 0.45 -8.26 -17.78
C LYS A 38 0.42 -7.70 -16.36
N LEU A 39 0.31 -8.54 -15.34
CA LEU A 39 0.15 -8.12 -13.94
C LEU A 39 1.44 -7.60 -13.30
N PHE A 40 2.59 -8.09 -13.76
CA PHE A 40 3.91 -7.66 -13.31
C PHE A 40 4.62 -6.74 -14.31
N LYS A 41 3.89 -6.18 -15.29
CA LYS A 41 4.48 -5.34 -16.36
C LYS A 41 5.32 -4.20 -15.80
N SER A 42 4.84 -3.57 -14.73
CA SER A 42 5.48 -2.40 -14.11
C SER A 42 6.39 -2.73 -12.93
N ASP A 43 6.49 -4.00 -12.53
CA ASP A 43 7.39 -4.42 -11.46
C ASP A 43 8.78 -4.73 -12.03
N ASP A 44 9.82 -4.41 -11.26
CA ASP A 44 11.19 -4.73 -11.61
C ASP A 44 11.42 -6.26 -11.56
N ALA A 45 12.01 -6.81 -12.62
CA ALA A 45 12.15 -8.26 -12.77
C ALA A 45 13.05 -8.88 -11.70
N LYS A 46 14.08 -8.18 -11.23
CA LYS A 46 14.95 -8.67 -10.15
C LYS A 46 14.18 -8.74 -8.85
N ILE A 47 13.39 -7.71 -8.54
CA ILE A 47 12.56 -7.69 -7.32
C ILE A 47 11.52 -8.82 -7.34
N VAL A 48 10.85 -9.05 -8.48
CA VAL A 48 9.89 -10.16 -8.60
C VAL A 48 10.59 -11.51 -8.42
N THR A 49 11.77 -11.67 -9.01
CA THR A 49 12.57 -12.91 -8.91
C THR A 49 12.97 -13.20 -7.45
N GLU A 50 13.48 -12.20 -6.73
CA GLU A 50 13.84 -12.36 -5.31
C GLU A 50 12.61 -12.62 -4.42
N ALA A 51 11.47 -12.00 -4.73
CA ALA A 51 10.22 -12.28 -4.03
C ALA A 51 9.79 -13.74 -4.21
N VAL A 52 9.90 -14.29 -5.42
CA VAL A 52 9.58 -15.68 -5.75
C VAL A 52 10.56 -16.63 -5.06
N ASN A 53 11.86 -16.38 -5.17
CA ASN A 53 12.89 -17.21 -4.52
C ASN A 53 12.68 -17.28 -3.00
N ALA A 54 12.44 -16.13 -2.35
CA ALA A 54 12.17 -16.08 -0.92
C ALA A 54 10.94 -16.89 -0.52
N MET A 55 9.92 -16.98 -1.38
CA MET A 55 8.73 -17.79 -1.14
C MET A 55 8.99 -19.28 -1.34
N ILE A 56 9.69 -19.66 -2.39
CA ILE A 56 10.07 -21.06 -2.66
C ILE A 56 10.80 -21.67 -1.46
N CYS A 57 11.66 -20.89 -0.78
CA CYS A 57 12.36 -21.36 0.40
C CYS A 57 11.47 -21.67 1.62
N THR A 58 10.21 -21.22 1.64
CA THR A 58 9.35 -21.27 2.84
C THR A 58 7.98 -21.89 2.62
N LEU A 59 7.51 -21.98 1.36
CA LEU A 59 6.17 -22.46 1.04
C LEU A 59 6.20 -23.87 0.46
N GLU A 60 5.38 -24.75 1.02
CA GLU A 60 5.13 -26.11 0.49
C GLU A 60 4.26 -26.12 -0.77
N PHE A 61 3.50 -25.04 -0.99
CA PHE A 61 2.58 -24.86 -2.13
C PHE A 61 3.02 -23.70 -3.01
N PRO A 62 2.72 -23.72 -4.32
CA PRO A 62 3.04 -22.62 -5.21
C PRO A 62 2.44 -21.29 -4.72
N PRO A 63 3.22 -20.20 -4.63
CA PRO A 63 2.68 -18.91 -4.26
C PRO A 63 1.70 -18.39 -5.32
N THR A 64 0.65 -17.69 -4.86
CA THR A 64 -0.25 -16.98 -5.76
C THR A 64 0.37 -15.66 -6.23
N ILE A 65 -0.19 -15.06 -7.28
CA ILE A 65 0.17 -13.70 -7.70
C ILE A 65 0.03 -12.70 -6.55
N ALA A 66 -1.02 -12.86 -5.72
CA ALA A 66 -1.26 -11.99 -4.57
C ALA A 66 -0.16 -12.14 -3.51
N ASP A 67 0.31 -13.36 -3.25
CA ASP A 67 1.41 -13.61 -2.32
C ASP A 67 2.67 -12.88 -2.80
N ILE A 68 3.04 -13.07 -4.07
CA ILE A 68 4.21 -12.42 -4.67
C ILE A 68 4.09 -10.89 -4.58
N LYS A 69 2.93 -10.30 -4.91
CA LYS A 69 2.69 -8.86 -4.75
C LYS A 69 2.88 -8.38 -3.31
N LYS A 70 2.40 -9.14 -2.32
CA LYS A 70 2.63 -8.83 -0.89
C LYS A 70 4.10 -8.87 -0.52
N LYS A 71 4.88 -9.81 -1.06
CA LYS A 71 6.33 -9.89 -0.81
C LYS A 71 7.09 -8.78 -1.52
N ILE A 72 6.73 -8.43 -2.75
CA ILE A 72 7.27 -7.25 -3.44
C ILE A 72 7.03 -6.00 -2.60
N ALA A 73 5.80 -5.80 -2.11
CA ALA A 73 5.48 -4.68 -1.23
C ALA A 73 6.36 -4.68 0.03
N LEU A 74 6.57 -5.84 0.67
CA LEU A 74 7.46 -5.97 1.82
C LEU A 74 8.92 -5.63 1.51
N LEU A 75 9.42 -5.98 0.32
CA LEU A 75 10.81 -5.75 -0.09
C LEU A 75 11.08 -4.31 -0.53
N THR A 76 10.05 -3.62 -1.03
CA THR A 76 10.21 -2.31 -1.69
C THR A 76 9.67 -1.14 -0.88
N GLN A 77 8.68 -1.37 -0.01
CA GLN A 77 8.10 -0.29 0.78
C GLN A 77 9.03 0.06 1.96
N PRO A 78 9.23 1.35 2.24
CA PRO A 78 9.89 1.78 3.46
C PRO A 78 9.21 1.19 4.69
N LYS A 79 9.97 0.88 5.73
CA LYS A 79 9.39 0.48 7.02
C LYS A 79 8.52 1.63 7.55
N THR A 80 7.21 1.45 7.48
CA THR A 80 6.24 2.37 8.06
C THR A 80 6.30 2.26 9.59
N SER A 81 6.24 3.41 10.28
CA SER A 81 6.12 3.41 11.74
C SER A 81 4.80 2.77 12.18
N THR A 82 4.83 2.08 13.32
CA THR A 82 3.65 1.51 13.97
C THR A 82 2.62 2.59 14.33
N GLU A 83 1.38 2.19 14.58
CA GLU A 83 0.30 3.09 15.00
C GLU A 83 0.70 3.90 16.24
N LEU A 84 1.37 3.24 17.20
CA LEU A 84 1.79 3.88 18.44
C LEU A 84 2.96 4.85 18.23
N GLU A 85 3.93 4.52 17.39
CA GLU A 85 5.01 5.44 17.03
C GLU A 85 4.48 6.67 16.29
N ALA A 86 3.53 6.48 15.38
CA ALA A 86 2.85 7.59 14.70
C ALA A 86 2.08 8.46 15.69
N TRP A 87 1.34 7.84 16.61
CA TRP A 87 0.64 8.57 17.67
C TRP A 87 1.60 9.34 18.58
N ASN A 88 2.71 8.75 19.00
CA ASN A 88 3.67 9.42 19.88
C ASN A 88 4.26 10.69 19.23
N LYS A 89 4.42 10.71 17.90
CA LYS A 89 4.81 11.93 17.17
C LYS A 89 3.73 13.01 17.25
N VAL A 90 2.47 12.63 17.06
CA VAL A 90 1.32 13.53 17.17
C VAL A 90 1.16 14.03 18.61
N TRP A 91 1.24 13.14 19.58
CA TRP A 91 1.15 13.48 21.00
C TRP A 91 2.21 14.50 21.42
N LYS A 92 3.47 14.31 21.01
CA LYS A 92 4.52 15.31 21.25
C LYS A 92 4.18 16.66 20.63
N ALA A 93 3.64 16.68 19.42
CA ALA A 93 3.22 17.92 18.77
C ALA A 93 2.05 18.60 19.49
N ILE A 94 1.10 17.83 20.04
CA ILE A 94 0.00 18.36 20.86
C ILE A 94 0.56 19.06 22.10
N GLN A 95 1.51 18.43 22.80
CA GLN A 95 2.11 19.00 24.02
C GLN A 95 2.81 20.35 23.77
N ASP A 96 3.37 20.55 22.58
CA ASP A 96 4.10 21.77 22.18
C ASP A 96 3.27 22.71 21.26
N ALA A 97 2.00 22.38 20.99
CA ALA A 97 1.21 23.01 19.93
C ALA A 97 0.99 24.51 20.13
N ASN A 98 0.95 24.97 21.39
CA ASN A 98 0.74 26.38 21.75
C ASN A 98 1.74 27.33 21.10
N TYR A 99 2.97 26.86 20.85
CA TYR A 99 4.04 27.67 20.27
C TYR A 99 4.41 27.23 18.86
N ARG A 100 4.31 25.93 18.55
CA ARG A 100 4.97 25.33 17.38
C ARG A 100 4.08 24.40 16.55
N ALA A 101 2.76 24.50 16.66
CA ALA A 101 1.84 23.64 15.93
C ALA A 101 2.10 23.59 14.41
N GLN A 102 2.40 24.74 13.79
CA GLN A 102 2.69 24.80 12.35
C GLN A 102 3.94 24.01 11.98
N GLU A 103 5.05 24.26 12.67
CA GLU A 103 6.32 23.57 12.44
C GLU A 103 6.19 22.06 12.61
N TYR A 104 5.50 21.61 13.66
CA TYR A 104 5.28 20.18 13.87
C TYR A 104 4.41 19.56 12.78
N PHE A 105 3.31 20.21 12.42
CA PHE A 105 2.43 19.73 11.37
C PHE A 105 3.17 19.60 10.03
N ASP A 106 3.95 20.61 9.67
CA ASP A 106 4.72 20.62 8.41
C ASP A 106 5.82 19.55 8.40
N SER A 107 6.33 19.16 9.58
CA SER A 107 7.32 18.09 9.71
C SER A 107 6.74 16.67 9.58
N PHE A 108 5.41 16.52 9.65
CA PHE A 108 4.78 15.21 9.60
C PHE A 108 4.82 14.59 8.20
N PRO A 109 4.92 13.24 8.10
CA PRO A 109 4.63 12.54 6.86
C PRO A 109 3.22 12.87 6.35
N PRO A 110 2.99 12.89 5.02
CA PRO A 110 1.70 13.25 4.43
C PRO A 110 0.50 12.48 5.01
N GLN A 111 0.69 11.20 5.36
CA GLN A 111 -0.34 10.37 5.94
C GLN A 111 -0.77 10.86 7.33
N ILE A 112 0.18 11.33 8.16
CA ILE A 112 -0.13 11.88 9.47
C ILE A 112 -0.77 13.26 9.31
N GLN A 113 -0.29 14.09 8.37
CA GLN A 113 -0.91 15.39 8.07
C GLN A 113 -2.38 15.25 7.68
N GLN A 114 -2.71 14.28 6.81
CA GLN A 114 -4.09 14.02 6.39
C GLN A 114 -4.99 13.64 7.58
N LEU A 115 -4.49 12.84 8.52
CA LEU A 115 -5.25 12.38 9.68
C LEU A 115 -5.40 13.46 10.76
N VAL A 116 -4.40 14.31 10.93
CA VAL A 116 -4.45 15.46 11.85
C VAL A 116 -5.29 16.59 11.22
N GLY A 117 -5.31 16.71 9.90
CA GLY A 117 -6.10 17.67 9.14
C GLY A 117 -5.48 19.07 9.09
N SER A 118 -5.08 19.63 10.24
CA SER A 118 -4.47 20.97 10.27
C SER A 118 -3.60 21.24 11.52
N PRO A 119 -2.72 22.25 11.48
CA PRO A 119 -2.04 22.76 12.68
C PRO A 119 -3.01 23.28 13.75
N GLY A 120 -4.17 23.82 13.34
CA GLY A 120 -5.22 24.27 14.25
C GLY A 120 -5.76 23.13 15.11
N GLN A 121 -5.94 21.95 14.52
CA GLN A 121 -6.39 20.76 15.23
C GLN A 121 -5.45 20.36 16.38
N LEU A 122 -4.13 20.51 16.19
CA LEU A 122 -3.15 20.25 17.25
C LEU A 122 -3.32 21.20 18.43
N ARG A 123 -3.60 22.48 18.18
CA ARG A 123 -3.85 23.48 19.22
C ARG A 123 -5.16 23.20 19.96
N GLU A 124 -6.21 22.84 19.23
CA GLU A 124 -7.48 22.44 19.83
C GLU A 124 -7.29 21.24 20.76
N TRP A 125 -6.61 20.19 20.29
CA TRP A 125 -6.30 19.04 21.12
C TRP A 125 -5.44 19.40 22.33
N ALA A 126 -4.51 20.36 22.21
CA ALA A 126 -3.69 20.79 23.35
C ALA A 126 -4.49 21.45 24.48
N LEU A 127 -5.66 22.02 24.18
CA LEU A 127 -6.56 22.63 25.15
C LEU A 127 -7.55 21.62 25.76
N MET A 128 -7.62 20.39 25.24
CA MET A 128 -8.51 19.35 25.74
C MET A 128 -7.93 18.61 26.96
N ASP A 129 -8.80 17.94 27.72
CA ASP A 129 -8.37 17.05 28.79
C ASP A 129 -7.53 15.90 28.22
N SER A 130 -6.31 15.75 28.74
CA SER A 130 -5.38 14.68 28.36
C SER A 130 -5.97 13.27 28.47
N LYS A 131 -6.94 13.02 29.37
CA LYS A 131 -7.66 11.75 29.46
C LYS A 131 -8.53 11.48 28.24
N VAL A 132 -9.17 12.50 27.68
CA VAL A 132 -9.97 12.39 26.44
C VAL A 132 -9.04 12.14 25.25
N ILE A 133 -7.89 12.82 25.22
CA ILE A 133 -6.92 12.65 24.14
C ILE A 133 -6.32 11.24 24.14
N ASN A 134 -5.81 10.77 25.29
CA ASN A 134 -5.18 9.46 25.43
C ASN A 134 -6.16 8.28 25.44
N SER A 135 -7.46 8.54 25.28
CA SER A 135 -8.48 7.48 25.12
C SER A 135 -9.09 7.53 23.72
N VAL A 136 -9.99 8.47 23.50
CA VAL A 136 -10.83 8.52 22.29
C VAL A 136 -10.00 8.95 21.07
N ILE A 137 -9.25 10.05 21.20
CA ILE A 137 -8.52 10.61 20.05
C ILE A 137 -7.38 9.67 19.65
N GLN A 138 -6.61 9.17 20.61
CA GLN A 138 -5.56 8.19 20.36
C GLN A 138 -6.11 6.95 19.64
N SER A 139 -7.19 6.35 20.15
CA SER A 139 -7.76 5.14 19.57
C SER A 139 -8.29 5.37 18.14
N ASN A 140 -8.98 6.48 17.91
CA ASN A 140 -9.48 6.86 16.59
C ASN A 140 -8.35 7.15 15.60
N PHE A 141 -7.32 7.86 16.05
CA PHE A 141 -6.13 8.13 15.24
C PHE A 141 -5.44 6.82 14.85
N MET A 142 -5.13 5.94 15.81
CA MET A 142 -4.46 4.67 15.55
C MET A 142 -5.25 3.79 14.57
N ARG A 143 -6.58 3.72 14.72
CA ARG A 143 -7.45 2.98 13.79
C ARG A 143 -7.40 3.57 12.38
N SER A 144 -7.52 4.88 12.26
CA SER A 144 -7.52 5.57 10.97
C SER A 144 -6.16 5.47 10.29
N TYR A 145 -5.08 5.59 11.05
CA TYR A 145 -3.71 5.40 10.57
C TYR A 145 -3.51 3.98 10.03
N LYS A 146 -3.91 2.96 10.79
CA LYS A 146 -3.83 1.56 10.31
C LYS A 146 -4.58 1.36 9.00
N SER A 147 -5.83 1.82 8.95
CA SER A 147 -6.66 1.71 7.73
C SER A 147 -6.04 2.45 6.55
N LYS A 148 -5.44 3.62 6.78
CA LYS A 148 -4.77 4.39 5.73
C LYS A 148 -3.53 3.67 5.19
N ILE A 149 -2.69 3.13 6.07
CA ILE A 149 -1.51 2.35 5.65
C ILE A 149 -1.91 1.09 4.90
N GLU A 150 -2.96 0.40 5.33
CA GLU A 150 -3.48 -0.77 4.63
C GLU A 150 -4.02 -0.41 3.24
N GLN A 151 -4.79 0.67 3.13
CA GLN A 151 -5.29 1.19 1.85
C GLN A 151 -4.14 1.56 0.90
N ASP A 152 -3.13 2.29 1.39
CA ASP A 152 -1.98 2.70 0.57
C ASP A 152 -1.20 1.48 0.09
N LYS A 153 -1.05 0.47 0.96
CA LYS A 153 -0.42 -0.81 0.62
C LYS A 153 -1.23 -1.56 -0.46
N GLU A 154 -2.54 -1.70 -0.28
CA GLU A 154 -3.43 -2.34 -1.26
C GLU A 154 -3.36 -1.63 -2.62
N TYR A 155 -3.47 -0.31 -2.62
CA TYR A 155 -3.39 0.51 -3.83
C TYR A 155 -2.04 0.32 -4.55
N SER A 156 -0.93 0.26 -3.80
CA SER A 156 0.40 0.05 -4.39
C SER A 156 0.54 -1.29 -5.11
N MET A 157 -0.17 -2.34 -4.65
CA MET A 157 -0.12 -3.69 -5.22
C MET A 157 -0.95 -3.82 -6.51
N LEU A 158 -1.81 -2.84 -6.81
CA LEU A 158 -2.64 -2.85 -8.01
C LEU A 158 -1.79 -2.75 -9.29
N PRO A 159 -2.20 -3.42 -10.39
CA PRO A 159 -1.59 -3.21 -11.69
C PRO A 159 -1.90 -1.79 -12.20
N GLU A 160 -1.01 -1.23 -13.01
CA GLU A 160 -1.17 0.13 -13.55
C GLU A 160 -2.47 0.34 -14.32
N SER A 161 -3.00 -0.68 -14.99
CA SER A 161 -4.30 -0.59 -15.66
C SER A 161 -5.44 -0.31 -14.69
N ALA A 162 -5.41 -0.90 -13.49
CA ALA A 162 -6.42 -0.67 -12.47
C ALA A 162 -6.26 0.72 -11.84
N LYS A 163 -5.02 1.14 -11.56
CA LYS A 163 -4.75 2.50 -11.06
C LYS A 163 -5.22 3.59 -12.03
N LYS A 164 -4.96 3.40 -13.34
CA LYS A 164 -5.44 4.31 -14.39
C LYS A 164 -6.97 4.39 -14.41
N LEU A 165 -7.65 3.24 -14.37
CA LEU A 165 -9.11 3.21 -14.33
C LEU A 165 -9.66 3.98 -13.11
N ILE A 166 -9.05 3.80 -11.93
CA ILE A 166 -9.43 4.56 -10.71
C ILE A 166 -9.25 6.06 -10.92
N ALA A 167 -8.14 6.48 -11.51
CA ALA A 167 -7.85 7.89 -11.79
C ALA A 167 -8.86 8.49 -12.78
N ASP A 168 -9.14 7.80 -13.89
CA ASP A 168 -10.07 8.23 -14.93
C ASP A 168 -11.50 8.38 -14.38
N LEU A 169 -11.95 7.42 -13.57
CA LEU A 169 -13.26 7.47 -12.91
C LEU A 169 -13.35 8.65 -11.93
N SER A 170 -12.28 8.89 -11.16
CA SER A 170 -12.21 9.99 -10.19
C SER A 170 -12.27 11.35 -10.89
N GLN A 171 -11.56 11.51 -12.01
CA GLN A 171 -11.63 12.73 -12.83
C GLN A 171 -13.03 12.96 -13.39
N LYS A 172 -13.69 11.92 -13.89
CA LYS A 172 -15.05 12.03 -14.42
C LYS A 172 -16.04 12.47 -13.34
N MET A 173 -15.98 11.90 -12.14
CA MET A 173 -16.84 12.29 -11.03
C MET A 173 -16.65 13.76 -10.62
N LEU A 174 -15.42 14.27 -10.65
CA LEU A 174 -15.14 15.69 -10.37
C LEU A 174 -15.69 16.61 -11.47
N MET A 175 -15.67 16.18 -12.74
CA MET A 175 -16.24 16.96 -13.84
C MET A 175 -17.77 17.00 -13.79
N ASP A 176 -18.42 15.87 -13.50
CA ASP A 176 -19.88 15.78 -13.43
C ASP A 176 -20.41 16.58 -12.22
N GLY A 177 -19.77 16.49 -11.04
CA GLY A 177 -20.15 17.26 -9.85
C GLY A 177 -19.90 18.78 -9.95
N GLY A 178 -19.10 19.22 -10.93
CA GLY A 178 -18.86 20.64 -11.23
C GLY A 178 -19.89 21.27 -12.16
N GLN A 179 -20.70 20.45 -12.86
CA GLN A 179 -21.77 20.94 -13.75
C GLN A 179 -23.06 21.26 -12.98
N ASP A 180 -23.33 20.54 -11.88
CA ASP A 180 -24.51 20.77 -11.03
C ASP A 180 -24.40 22.03 -10.15
N ALA A 181 -23.21 22.62 -10.01
CA ALA A 181 -22.99 23.86 -9.24
C ALA A 181 -23.15 25.15 -10.08
N LYS A 182 -23.54 25.04 -11.35
CA LYS A 182 -23.73 26.18 -12.28
C LYS A 182 -25.16 26.33 -12.83
N ALA A 183 -26.14 25.68 -12.21
CA ALA A 183 -27.56 25.83 -12.55
C ALA A 183 -28.29 26.69 -11.51
#